data_AF-N2JDA2-F1
#
_entry.id   AF-N2JDA2-F1
#
_cell.length_a   1.000
_cell.length_b   1.000
_cell.length_c   1.000
_cell.angle_alpha   90.00
_cell.angle_beta   90.00
_cell.angle_gamma   90.00
#
_symmetry.space_group_name_H-M   'P 1'
#
loop_
_entity.id
_entity.type
_entity.pdbx_description
1 polymer ?
#
loop_
_entity_poly.entity_id
_entity_poly.type
_entity_poly.pdbx_seq_one_letter_code
_entity_poly.pdbx_strand_id
1 'polypeptide(L)'
;MTTPLSLDAAEKLVVDAFTPLGCVISANPQADSFGFSVIGHEGEEVLAVPEVTAAQYSDPLQLKGFIENVRQELSQLGQSLDPWEMPFITDPDALPPPVFN
;
A
#
# COMPACT_ATOMS: atom_id res chain seq x y z
N MET A 1 -20.00 5.58 -3.19
CA MET A 1 -19.22 5.47 -4.45
C MET A 1 -17.77 5.65 -4.03
N THR A 2 -16.96 4.61 -4.09
CA THR A 2 -15.55 4.68 -3.69
C THR A 2 -14.76 5.34 -4.82
N THR A 3 -14.08 6.44 -4.52
CA THR A 3 -13.19 7.10 -5.47
C THR A 3 -12.06 6.11 -5.80
N PRO A 4 -11.80 5.80 -7.09
CA PRO A 4 -10.72 4.90 -7.45
C PRO A 4 -9.38 5.47 -6.97
N LEU A 5 -8.58 4.62 -6.35
CA LEU A 5 -7.23 4.97 -5.93
C LEU A 5 -6.38 5.24 -7.17
N SER A 6 -5.69 6.38 -7.17
CA SER A 6 -4.69 6.69 -8.19
C SER A 6 -3.40 5.94 -7.91
N LEU A 7 -2.58 5.72 -8.94
CA LEU A 7 -1.29 5.05 -8.85
C LEU A 7 -0.42 5.62 -7.72
N ASP A 8 -0.18 6.94 -7.72
CA ASP A 8 0.61 7.63 -6.68
C ASP A 8 0.07 7.38 -5.26
N ALA A 9 -1.25 7.43 -5.08
CA ALA A 9 -1.87 7.20 -3.79
C ALA A 9 -1.68 5.73 -3.34
N ALA A 10 -1.84 4.77 -4.25
CA ALA A 10 -1.60 3.36 -3.95
C ALA A 10 -0.13 3.09 -3.58
N GLU A 11 0.81 3.66 -4.31
CA GLU A 11 2.24 3.55 -4.04
C GLU A 11 2.60 4.10 -2.66
N LYS A 12 2.08 5.28 -2.31
CA LYS A 12 2.29 5.89 -0.99
C LYS A 12 1.75 5.03 0.14
N LEU A 13 0.56 4.45 -0.04
CA LEU A 13 -0.05 3.56 0.95
C LEU A 13 0.78 2.30 1.18
N VAL A 14 1.24 1.68 0.10
CA VAL A 14 2.09 0.49 0.15
C VAL A 14 3.37 0.83 0.92
N VAL A 15 4.07 1.90 0.56
CA VAL A 15 5.30 2.32 1.25
C VAL A 15 5.05 2.57 2.73
N ASP A 16 3.99 3.29 3.07
CA ASP A 16 3.63 3.59 4.46
C ASP A 16 3.31 2.30 5.25
N ALA A 17 2.59 1.36 4.62
CA ALA A 17 2.21 0.08 5.22
C ALA A 17 3.36 -0.86 5.53
N PHE A 18 4.51 -0.66 4.89
CA PHE A 18 5.71 -1.46 5.12
C PHE A 18 6.72 -0.78 6.05
N THR A 19 6.41 0.38 6.64
CA THR A 19 7.26 1.01 7.67
C THR A 19 7.39 0.10 8.91
N PRO A 20 8.59 -0.07 9.52
CA PRO A 20 9.89 0.54 9.22
C PRO A 20 10.76 -0.20 8.18
N LEU A 21 10.25 -1.24 7.54
CA LEU A 21 10.97 -1.95 6.47
C LEU A 21 11.13 -1.05 5.24
N GLY A 22 12.15 -1.34 4.42
CA GLY A 22 12.37 -0.61 3.19
C GLY A 22 11.41 -1.06 2.10
N CYS A 23 10.51 -0.22 1.63
CA CYS A 23 9.67 -0.55 0.47
C CYS A 23 10.14 0.23 -0.77
N VAL A 24 10.48 -0.49 -1.83
CA VAL A 24 10.90 0.07 -3.11
C VAL A 24 9.78 -0.12 -4.12
N ILE A 25 9.13 0.98 -4.50
CA ILE A 25 8.12 0.98 -5.55
C ILE A 25 8.80 1.05 -6.93
N SER A 26 8.30 0.24 -7.85
CA SER A 26 8.65 0.25 -9.26
C SER A 26 7.38 0.54 -10.08
N ALA A 27 7.10 1.81 -10.28
CA ALA A 27 5.96 2.28 -11.06
C ALA A 27 6.16 2.00 -12.56
N ASN A 28 5.15 1.43 -13.22
CA ASN A 28 5.11 1.26 -14.66
C ASN A 28 3.95 2.06 -15.27
N PRO A 29 4.17 3.35 -15.61
CA PRO A 29 3.13 4.24 -16.11
C PRO A 29 2.58 3.85 -17.49
N GLN A 30 3.24 2.95 -18.22
CA GLN A 30 2.75 2.49 -19.54
C GLN A 30 1.65 1.43 -19.44
N ALA A 31 1.63 0.64 -18.36
CA ALA A 31 0.67 -0.44 -18.17
C ALA A 31 -0.34 -0.15 -17.05
N ASP A 32 -0.33 1.09 -16.53
CA ASP A 32 -1.09 1.48 -15.34
C ASP A 32 -0.92 0.45 -14.21
N SER A 33 0.33 0.01 -14.00
CA SER A 33 0.68 -0.99 -13.00
C SER A 33 1.92 -0.56 -12.24
N PHE A 34 2.12 -1.09 -11.03
CA PHE A 34 3.36 -0.91 -10.30
C PHE A 34 3.76 -2.20 -9.61
N GLY A 35 5.05 -2.53 -9.64
CA GLY A 35 5.63 -3.55 -8.77
C GLY A 35 6.17 -2.90 -7.51
N PHE A 36 6.46 -3.70 -6.49
CA PHE A 36 7.24 -3.22 -5.36
C PHE A 36 7.99 -4.36 -4.67
N SER A 37 9.15 -4.04 -4.10
CA SER A 37 9.93 -4.97 -3.29
C SER A 37 10.02 -4.47 -1.86
N VAL A 38 9.87 -5.38 -0.91
CA VAL A 38 10.08 -5.14 0.52
C VAL A 38 11.45 -5.68 0.90
N ILE A 39 12.22 -4.80 1.53
CA ILE A 39 13.57 -5.02 2.02
C ILE A 39 13.50 -5.17 3.53
N GLY A 40 14.00 -6.29 4.02
CA GLY A 40 14.03 -6.62 5.44
C GLY A 40 14.98 -5.74 6.24
N HIS A 41 14.97 -5.93 7.55
CA HIS A 41 15.86 -5.20 8.47
C HIS A 41 17.35 -5.49 8.24
N GLU A 42 17.68 -6.68 7.74
CA GLU A 42 19.04 -7.11 7.39
C GLU A 42 19.48 -6.62 6.00
N GLY A 43 18.58 -5.94 5.26
CA GLY A 43 18.85 -5.39 3.94
C GLY A 43 18.70 -6.39 2.81
N GLU A 44 18.17 -7.59 3.05
CA GLU A 44 17.79 -8.51 1.98
C GLU A 44 16.39 -8.23 1.43
N GLU A 45 16.18 -8.53 0.16
CA GLU A 45 14.85 -8.59 -0.41
C GLU A 45 14.12 -9.79 0.18
N VAL A 46 13.13 -9.51 1.04
CA VAL A 46 12.33 -10.54 1.72
C VAL A 46 11.10 -10.91 0.92
N LEU A 47 10.55 -9.95 0.15
CA LEU A 47 9.39 -10.18 -0.69
C LEU A 47 9.41 -9.21 -1.87
N ALA A 48 9.11 -9.72 -3.06
CA ALA A 48 8.98 -8.94 -4.27
C ALA A 48 7.61 -9.17 -4.90
N VAL A 49 6.88 -8.10 -5.13
CA VAL A 49 5.60 -8.10 -5.83
C VAL A 49 5.86 -7.74 -7.29
N PRO A 50 5.64 -8.69 -8.23
CA PRO A 50 6.01 -8.50 -9.62
C PRO A 50 5.16 -7.42 -10.31
N GLU A 51 3.85 -7.38 -10.02
CA GLU A 51 2.94 -6.41 -10.62
C GLU A 51 1.63 -6.27 -9.84
N VAL A 52 1.25 -5.04 -9.51
CA VAL A 52 -0.08 -4.63 -9.05
C VAL A 52 -0.71 -3.81 -10.16
N THR A 53 -1.73 -4.36 -10.81
CA THR A 53 -2.45 -3.72 -11.90
C THR A 53 -3.46 -2.70 -11.38
N ALA A 54 -3.90 -1.76 -12.23
CA ALA A 54 -4.97 -0.81 -11.91
C ALA A 54 -6.23 -1.46 -11.33
N ALA A 55 -6.60 -2.65 -11.78
CA ALA A 55 -7.75 -3.38 -11.22
C ALA A 55 -7.55 -3.77 -9.74
N GLN A 56 -6.33 -4.02 -9.31
CA GLN A 56 -5.99 -4.41 -7.93
C GLN A 56 -5.79 -3.21 -7.03
N TYR A 57 -5.12 -2.14 -7.51
CA TYR A 57 -4.88 -0.97 -6.67
C TYR A 57 -6.02 0.05 -6.71
N SER A 58 -6.81 0.13 -7.78
CA SER A 58 -7.96 1.04 -7.85
C SER A 58 -9.02 0.69 -6.81
N ASP A 59 -9.10 -0.58 -6.43
CA ASP A 59 -9.99 -1.05 -5.38
C ASP A 59 -9.25 -1.07 -4.03
N PRO A 60 -9.65 -0.21 -3.08
CA PRO A 60 -8.96 -0.12 -1.79
C PRO A 60 -9.07 -1.41 -0.96
N LEU A 61 -10.14 -2.19 -1.12
CA LEU A 61 -10.29 -3.47 -0.41
C LEU A 61 -9.32 -4.51 -0.97
N GLN A 62 -9.14 -4.55 -2.29
CA GLN A 62 -8.13 -5.40 -2.93
C GLN A 62 -6.73 -5.02 -2.48
N LEU A 63 -6.38 -3.72 -2.53
CA LEU A 63 -5.06 -3.26 -2.09
C LEU A 63 -4.83 -3.55 -0.60
N LYS A 64 -5.82 -3.31 0.26
CA LYS A 64 -5.73 -3.64 1.69
C LYS A 64 -5.49 -5.13 1.90
N GLY A 65 -6.30 -6.00 1.31
CA GLY A 65 -6.15 -7.44 1.45
C GLY A 65 -4.80 -7.94 0.92
N PHE A 66 -4.31 -7.31 -0.14
CA PHE A 66 -2.98 -7.58 -0.67
C PHE A 66 -1.86 -7.20 0.31
N ILE A 67 -1.90 -5.99 0.87
CA ILE A 67 -0.95 -5.52 1.89
C ILE A 67 -1.00 -6.43 3.13
N GLU A 68 -2.19 -6.78 3.62
CA GLU A 68 -2.34 -7.69 4.77
C GLU A 68 -1.73 -9.07 4.48
N ASN A 69 -1.94 -9.62 3.28
CA ASN A 69 -1.33 -10.88 2.88
C ASN A 69 0.20 -10.81 2.88
N VAL A 70 0.76 -9.77 2.24
CA VAL A 70 2.21 -9.54 2.24
C VAL A 70 2.75 -9.36 3.66
N ARG A 71 2.06 -8.63 4.53
CA ARG A 71 2.46 -8.47 5.94
C ARG A 71 2.41 -9.79 6.72
N GLN A 72 1.45 -10.67 6.42
CA GLN A 72 1.40 -12.02 7.00
C GLN A 72 2.59 -12.84 6.54
N GLU A 73 2.93 -12.84 5.24
CA GLU A 73 4.12 -13.53 4.72
C GLU A 73 5.40 -13.02 5.38
N LEU A 74 5.55 -11.70 5.48
CA LEU A 74 6.68 -11.06 6.18
C LEU A 74 6.76 -11.47 7.65
N SER A 75 5.62 -11.54 8.35
CA SER A 75 5.57 -12.03 9.73
C SER A 75 6.00 -13.50 9.83
N GLN A 76 5.64 -14.34 8.85
CA GLN A 76 6.10 -15.73 8.79
C GLN A 76 7.61 -15.84 8.51
N LEU A 77 8.16 -14.89 7.77
CA LEU A 77 9.61 -14.74 7.53
C LEU A 77 10.36 -14.15 8.74
N GLY A 78 9.66 -13.82 9.83
CA GLY A 78 10.25 -13.22 11.03
C GLY A 78 10.46 -11.71 10.97
N GLN A 79 9.94 -11.04 9.94
CA GLN A 79 9.96 -9.59 9.85
C GLN A 79 8.82 -8.98 10.69
N SER A 80 9.14 -7.99 11.50
CA SER A 80 8.16 -7.26 12.32
C SER A 80 7.83 -5.93 11.67
N LEU A 81 6.55 -5.69 11.41
CA LEU A 81 6.04 -4.46 10.81
C LEU A 81 5.22 -3.67 11.82
N ASP A 82 5.23 -2.34 11.72
CA ASP A 82 4.39 -1.50 12.56
C ASP A 82 2.90 -1.71 12.20
N PRO A 83 1.96 -1.77 13.17
CA PRO A 83 0.54 -1.88 12.88
C PRO A 83 0.08 -0.76 11.94
N TRP A 84 -0.25 -1.13 10.71
CA TRP A 84 -0.77 -0.21 9.71
C TRP A 84 -2.24 -0.48 9.48
N GLU A 85 -3.03 0.58 9.49
CA GLU A 85 -4.40 0.57 9.00
C GLU A 85 -4.50 1.48 7.79
N MET A 86 -5.26 1.03 6.79
CA MET A 86 -5.44 1.79 5.57
C MET A 86 -6.14 3.13 5.87
N PRO A 87 -5.47 4.29 5.65
CA PRO A 87 -6.07 5.60 5.95
C PRO A 87 -7.21 5.99 4.99
N PHE A 88 -7.39 5.24 3.89
CA PHE A 88 -8.38 5.54 2.84
C PHE A 88 -9.83 5.18 3.18
N ILE A 89 -10.11 4.65 4.38
CA ILE A 89 -11.49 4.64 4.91
C ILE A 89 -11.67 5.93 5.72
N THR A 90 -11.48 7.07 5.08
CA THR A 90 -12.13 8.30 5.51
C THR A 90 -13.44 8.33 4.76
N ASP A 91 -14.48 7.94 5.48
CA ASP A 91 -15.89 8.20 5.19
C ASP A 91 -16.05 9.49 4.34
N PRO A 92 -16.82 9.48 3.23
CA PRO A 92 -17.09 10.71 2.46
C PRO A 92 -17.82 11.80 3.28
N ASP A 93 -18.16 11.56 4.54
CA ASP A 93 -18.74 12.48 5.52
C ASP A 93 -17.75 12.95 6.61
N ALA A 94 -16.48 12.52 6.60
CA ALA A 94 -15.48 12.86 7.63
C ALA A 94 -14.53 14.01 7.23
N LEU A 95 -14.86 14.78 6.18
CA LEU A 95 -14.31 16.13 6.03
C LEU A 95 -15.05 17.03 7.03
N PRO A 96 -14.40 17.58 8.08
CA PRO A 96 -15.04 18.66 8.83
C PRO A 96 -15.35 19.78 7.81
N PRO A 97 -16.57 20.36 7.81
CA PRO A 97 -16.87 21.47 6.92
C PRO A 97 -15.80 22.55 7.15
N PRO A 98 -15.26 23.18 6.09
CA PRO A 98 -14.33 24.27 6.27
C PRO A 98 -14.99 25.28 7.20
N VAL A 99 -14.36 25.51 8.36
CA VAL A 99 -14.71 26.64 9.23
C VAL A 99 -14.40 27.88 8.41
N PHE A 100 -15.42 28.38 7.71
CA PHE A 100 -15.41 29.73 7.17
C PHE A 100 -15.42 30.66 8.38
N ASN A 101 -14.27 31.26 8.65
CA ASN A 101 -14.13 32.37 9.59
C ASN A 101 -14.00 33.67 8.81
#